data_AF-A0A1J8PTI5-F1
#
_entry.id   AF-A0A1J8PTI5-F1
#
_cell.length_a   1.000
_cell.length_b   1.000
_cell.length_c   1.000
_cell.angle_alpha   90.00
_cell.angle_beta   90.00
_cell.angle_gamma   90.00
#
_symmetry.space_group_name_H-M   'P 1'
#
loop_
_entity.id
_entity.type
_entity.pdbx_description
1 polymer ?
#
loop_
_entity_poly.entity_id
_entity_poly.type
_entity_poly.pdbx_seq_one_letter_code
_entity_poly.pdbx_strand_id
1 'polypeptide(L)'
;MFLSSLAVSWMYNLFLYSLENEKVQGDVLCKALMIDENSMKKYYILNRRSQAVFACSILSEGVEANEDFDAERMLSLFISNRTRVWSRWRAKVARELKSTGTKNFEATEEDREGLGKDECKLLDTFLEDARLAYKAYRKRSTKSGFLHNETWNARDSAV
;
A
#
# COMPACT_ATOMS: atom_id res chain seq x y z
N MET A 1 -37.70 11.26 -10.03
CA MET A 1 -37.17 12.35 -9.18
C MET A 1 -36.99 11.93 -7.72
N PHE A 2 -37.90 11.17 -7.10
CA PHE A 2 -37.75 10.71 -5.70
C PHE A 2 -36.68 9.62 -5.47
N LEU A 3 -36.57 8.63 -6.37
CA LEU A 3 -35.57 7.55 -6.19
C LEU A 3 -34.12 8.05 -6.34
N SER A 4 -33.91 9.04 -7.20
CA SER A 4 -32.60 9.64 -7.43
C SER A 4 -32.12 10.46 -6.22
N SER A 5 -33.01 11.24 -5.58
CA SER A 5 -32.65 11.95 -4.35
C SER A 5 -32.43 10.99 -3.17
N LEU A 6 -33.19 9.90 -3.10
CA LEU A 6 -33.00 8.86 -2.08
C LEU A 6 -31.63 8.16 -2.20
N ALA A 7 -31.25 7.79 -3.43
CA ALA A 7 -29.95 7.18 -3.70
C ALA A 7 -28.77 8.10 -3.35
N VAL A 8 -28.89 9.40 -3.67
CA VAL A 8 -27.87 10.40 -3.33
C VAL A 8 -27.78 10.61 -1.80
N SER A 9 -28.92 10.68 -1.10
CA SER A 9 -28.93 10.80 0.37
C SER A 9 -28.36 9.57 1.07
N TRP A 10 -28.62 8.37 0.55
CA TRP A 10 -28.03 7.13 1.06
C TRP A 10 -26.52 7.08 0.82
N MET A 11 -26.07 7.42 -0.37
CA MET A 11 -24.64 7.43 -0.71
C MET A 11 -23.87 8.47 0.11
N TYR A 12 -24.47 9.64 0.34
CA TYR A 12 -23.91 10.67 1.21
C TYR A 12 -23.84 10.23 2.67
N ASN A 13 -24.87 9.55 3.16
CA ASN A 13 -24.90 9.05 4.54
C ASN A 13 -23.88 7.91 4.74
N LEU A 14 -23.75 6.99 3.77
CA LEU A 14 -22.71 5.95 3.76
C LEU A 14 -21.30 6.56 3.74
N PHE A 15 -21.11 7.64 2.97
CA PHE A 15 -19.84 8.35 2.90
C PHE A 15 -19.48 9.03 4.23
N LEU A 16 -20.43 9.74 4.86
CA LEU A 16 -20.22 10.36 6.17
C LEU A 16 -19.96 9.33 7.26
N TYR A 17 -20.73 8.24 7.30
CA TYR A 17 -20.53 7.16 8.26
C TYR A 17 -19.16 6.48 8.10
N SER A 18 -18.68 6.34 6.86
CA SER A 18 -17.34 5.82 6.59
C SER A 18 -16.24 6.77 7.10
N LEU A 19 -16.42 8.08 6.97
CA LEU A 19 -15.45 9.07 7.44
C LEU A 19 -15.43 9.21 8.96
N GLU A 20 -16.61 9.20 9.59
CA GLU A 20 -16.73 9.32 11.04
C GLU A 20 -16.14 8.11 11.76
N ASN A 21 -16.39 6.90 11.26
CA ASN A 21 -15.78 5.69 11.81
C ASN A 21 -14.25 5.65 11.65
N GLU A 22 -13.70 6.14 10.52
CA GLU A 22 -12.24 6.22 10.32
C GLU A 22 -11.60 7.17 11.35
N LYS A 23 -12.23 8.34 11.59
CA LYS A 23 -11.77 9.31 12.60
C LYS A 23 -11.87 8.74 14.01
N VAL A 24 -13.00 8.12 14.37
CA VAL A 24 -13.21 7.55 15.70
C VAL A 24 -12.23 6.40 15.98
N GLN A 25 -11.95 5.54 15.00
CA GLN A 25 -10.94 4.49 15.15
C GLN A 25 -9.52 5.07 15.28
N GLY A 26 -9.21 6.14 14.54
CA GLY A 26 -7.95 6.88 14.67
C GLY A 26 -7.77 7.47 16.06
N ASP A 27 -8.77 8.18 16.56
CA ASP A 27 -8.73 8.84 17.88
C ASP A 27 -8.61 7.85 19.03
N VAL A 28 -9.34 6.73 18.96
CA VAL A 28 -9.24 5.65 19.95
C VAL A 28 -7.85 5.02 19.93
N LEU A 29 -7.28 4.81 18.74
CA LEU A 29 -5.92 4.26 18.60
C LEU A 29 -4.84 5.24 19.11
N CYS A 30 -4.95 6.53 18.79
CA CYS A 30 -4.06 7.58 19.31
C CYS A 30 -4.12 7.67 20.84
N LYS A 31 -5.33 7.66 21.40
CA LYS A 31 -5.53 7.65 22.86
C LYS A 31 -4.96 6.41 23.51
N ALA A 32 -5.18 5.23 22.92
CA ALA A 32 -4.66 3.97 23.44
C ALA A 32 -3.13 3.89 23.38
N LEU A 33 -2.50 4.47 22.35
CA LEU A 33 -1.06 4.47 22.16
C LEU A 33 -0.35 5.69 22.77
N MET A 34 -1.10 6.62 23.38
CA MET A 34 -0.60 7.91 23.90
C MET A 34 0.19 8.72 22.85
N ILE A 35 -0.25 8.67 21.59
CA ILE A 35 0.38 9.38 20.48
C ILE A 35 -0.39 10.69 20.24
N ASP A 36 0.34 11.79 20.10
CA ASP A 36 -0.27 13.07 19.72
C ASP A 36 -0.86 12.99 18.31
N GLU A 37 -2.11 13.38 18.14
CA GLU A 37 -2.81 13.27 16.86
C GLU A 37 -2.10 14.06 15.74
N ASN A 38 -1.44 15.18 16.07
CA ASN A 38 -0.69 15.98 15.10
C ASN A 38 0.64 15.33 14.67
N SER A 39 1.10 14.31 15.39
CA SER A 39 2.30 13.54 15.02
C SER A 39 1.99 12.44 14.00
N MET A 40 0.71 12.14 13.74
CA MET A 40 0.31 11.13 12.77
C MET A 40 0.41 11.65 11.34
N LYS A 41 1.20 10.98 10.51
CA LYS A 41 1.30 11.30 9.07
C LYS A 41 0.33 10.45 8.27
N LYS A 42 -0.69 11.08 7.67
CA LYS A 42 -1.60 10.43 6.73
C LYS A 42 -1.00 10.40 5.33
N TYR A 43 -1.02 9.23 4.70
CA TYR A 43 -0.55 9.04 3.33
C TYR A 43 -1.73 8.67 2.43
N TYR A 44 -1.96 9.47 1.40
CA TYR A 44 -2.95 9.15 0.36
C TYR A 44 -2.28 8.36 -0.75
N ILE A 45 -2.51 7.05 -0.75
CA ILE A 45 -2.04 6.14 -1.80
C ILE A 45 -3.27 5.55 -2.47
N LEU A 46 -3.42 5.74 -3.78
CA LEU A 46 -4.66 5.46 -4.49
C LEU A 46 -4.96 3.96 -4.61
N ASN A 47 -3.94 3.14 -4.82
CA ASN A 47 -4.12 1.71 -5.09
C ASN A 47 -3.84 0.90 -3.83
N ARG A 48 -4.76 -0.02 -3.50
CA ARG A 48 -4.61 -0.96 -2.37
C ARG A 48 -3.32 -1.79 -2.43
N ARG A 49 -2.86 -2.11 -3.65
CA ARG A 49 -1.56 -2.74 -3.91
C ARG A 49 -0.39 -1.91 -3.40
N SER A 50 -0.33 -0.66 -3.86
CA SER A 50 0.71 0.28 -3.48
C SER A 50 0.64 0.63 -1.99
N GLN A 51 -0.56 0.73 -1.40
CA GLN A 51 -0.73 0.89 0.05
C GLN A 51 -0.10 -0.27 0.83
N ALA A 52 -0.39 -1.51 0.43
CA ALA A 52 0.13 -2.70 1.09
C ALA A 52 1.66 -2.76 1.04
N VAL A 53 2.25 -2.49 -0.14
CA VAL A 53 3.71 -2.45 -0.33
C VAL A 53 4.34 -1.34 0.50
N PHE A 54 3.76 -0.14 0.48
CA PHE A 54 4.27 1.00 1.24
C PHE A 54 4.20 0.76 2.75
N ALA A 55 3.08 0.24 3.25
CA ALA A 55 2.92 -0.14 4.65
C ALA A 55 3.92 -1.22 5.06
N CYS A 56 4.06 -2.30 4.26
CA CYS A 56 5.02 -3.36 4.55
C CYS A 56 6.47 -2.86 4.50
N SER A 57 6.78 -1.89 3.63
CA SER A 57 8.12 -1.28 3.58
C SER A 57 8.44 -0.49 4.85
N ILE A 58 7.47 0.27 5.37
CA ILE A 58 7.61 0.98 6.65
C ILE A 58 7.78 -0.03 7.79
N LEU A 59 6.95 -1.08 7.81
CA LEU A 59 7.01 -2.09 8.87
C LEU A 59 8.31 -2.89 8.81
N SER A 60 8.85 -3.18 7.62
CA SER A 60 10.12 -3.89 7.49
C SER A 60 11.34 -3.07 7.96
N GLU A 61 11.30 -1.74 7.84
CA GLU A 61 12.42 -0.88 8.27
C GLU A 61 12.24 -0.37 9.70
N GLY A 62 11.02 0.01 10.10
CA GLY A 62 10.75 0.49 11.46
C GLY A 62 10.82 -0.61 12.53
N VAL A 63 10.78 -1.87 12.11
CA VAL A 63 10.99 -3.03 12.98
C VAL A 63 12.40 -3.56 12.72
N GLU A 64 13.43 -2.75 13.02
CA GLU A 64 14.86 -3.13 12.93
C GLU A 64 15.27 -4.33 13.84
N ALA A 65 14.32 -5.02 14.49
CA ALA A 65 14.59 -6.02 15.51
C ALA A 65 13.75 -7.29 15.46
N ASN A 66 12.95 -7.56 14.41
CA ASN A 66 12.26 -8.85 14.30
C ASN A 66 12.72 -9.61 13.05
N GLU A 67 13.54 -10.64 13.26
CA GLU A 67 13.75 -11.74 12.31
C GLU A 67 12.41 -12.39 11.88
N ASP A 68 11.34 -12.16 12.66
CA ASP A 68 9.99 -12.68 12.45
C ASP A 68 9.06 -11.82 11.57
N PHE A 69 9.53 -10.72 10.96
CA PHE A 69 8.66 -9.94 10.06
C PHE A 69 8.34 -10.71 8.77
N ASP A 70 7.16 -11.34 8.76
CA ASP A 70 6.62 -12.03 7.60
C ASP A 70 5.89 -11.06 6.66
N ALA A 71 6.67 -10.44 5.77
CA ALA A 71 6.15 -9.56 4.73
C ALA A 71 5.08 -10.22 3.84
N GLU A 72 5.19 -11.53 3.56
CA GLU A 72 4.22 -12.22 2.72
C GLU A 72 2.87 -12.36 3.44
N ARG A 73 2.91 -12.77 4.72
CA ARG A 73 1.71 -12.82 5.55
C ARG A 73 1.08 -11.44 5.70
N MET A 74 1.87 -10.39 5.93
CA MET A 74 1.34 -9.02 6.01
C MET A 74 0.68 -8.57 4.71
N LEU A 75 1.32 -8.81 3.56
CA LEU A 75 0.72 -8.53 2.25
C LEU A 75 -0.57 -9.32 2.02
N SER A 76 -0.65 -10.56 2.53
CA SER A 76 -1.87 -11.38 2.45
C SER A 76 -3.03 -10.83 3.27
N LEU A 77 -2.74 -10.16 4.40
CA LEU A 77 -3.75 -9.48 5.22
C LEU A 77 -4.28 -8.23 4.52
N PHE A 78 -3.38 -7.45 3.89
CA PHE A 78 -3.79 -6.29 3.10
C PHE A 78 -4.57 -6.68 1.85
N ILE A 79 -4.19 -7.77 1.17
CA ILE A 79 -4.81 -8.23 -0.07
C ILE A 79 -5.08 -9.72 0.02
N SER A 80 -6.33 -10.07 0.33
CA SER A 80 -6.77 -11.44 0.57
C SER A 80 -6.97 -12.29 -0.70
N ASN A 81 -6.81 -11.69 -1.89
CA ASN A 81 -7.01 -12.41 -3.15
C ASN A 81 -5.99 -13.56 -3.31
N ARG A 82 -6.43 -14.71 -3.79
CA ARG A 82 -5.64 -15.96 -3.89
C ARG A 82 -5.45 -16.46 -5.32
N THR A 83 -5.68 -15.64 -6.35
CA THR A 83 -5.32 -16.05 -7.72
C THR A 83 -3.82 -16.27 -7.86
N ARG A 84 -3.42 -17.02 -8.89
CA ARG A 84 -2.02 -17.34 -9.19
C ARG A 84 -1.16 -16.08 -9.30
N VAL A 85 -1.63 -15.06 -10.03
CA VAL A 85 -0.96 -13.76 -10.17
C VAL A 85 -0.72 -13.08 -8.84
N TRP A 86 -1.72 -13.06 -7.94
CA TRP A 86 -1.59 -12.45 -6.61
C TRP A 86 -0.58 -13.18 -5.73
N SER A 87 -0.55 -14.51 -5.80
CA SER A 87 0.43 -15.30 -5.04
C SER A 87 1.85 -15.08 -5.55
N ARG A 88 2.07 -15.05 -6.87
CA ARG A 88 3.38 -14.72 -7.48
C ARG A 88 3.84 -13.31 -7.10
N TRP A 89 2.95 -12.33 -7.24
CA TRP A 89 3.21 -10.95 -6.85
C TRP A 89 3.59 -10.84 -5.37
N ARG A 90 2.83 -11.45 -4.45
CA ARG A 90 3.14 -11.41 -3.01
C ARG A 90 4.49 -12.02 -2.70
N ALA A 91 4.77 -13.22 -3.22
CA ALA A 91 6.04 -13.90 -3.00
C ALA A 91 7.23 -13.08 -3.52
N LYS A 92 7.08 -12.48 -4.71
CA LYS A 92 8.10 -11.61 -5.29
C LYS A 92 8.33 -10.35 -4.45
N VAL A 93 7.27 -9.61 -4.13
CA VAL A 93 7.36 -8.39 -3.31
C VAL A 93 7.94 -8.70 -1.93
N ALA A 94 7.52 -9.78 -1.26
CA ALA A 94 8.04 -10.16 0.04
C ALA A 94 9.53 -10.49 -0.01
N ARG A 95 9.96 -11.24 -1.04
CA ARG A 95 11.38 -11.55 -1.29
C ARG A 95 12.19 -10.28 -1.48
N GLU A 96 11.69 -9.36 -2.30
CA GLU A 96 12.33 -8.07 -2.51
C GLU A 96 12.38 -7.27 -1.21
N LEU A 97 11.30 -7.12 -0.46
CA LEU A 97 11.32 -6.36 0.80
C LEU A 97 12.33 -6.92 1.81
N LYS A 98 12.53 -8.25 1.86
CA LYS A 98 13.53 -8.91 2.72
C LYS A 98 14.98 -8.79 2.21
N SER A 99 15.21 -8.59 0.91
CA SER A 99 16.57 -8.57 0.35
C SER A 99 17.35 -7.34 0.87
N THR A 100 18.64 -7.45 1.17
CA THR A 100 19.44 -6.30 1.64
C THR A 100 20.02 -5.45 0.50
N GLY A 101 19.86 -5.90 -0.74
CA GLY A 101 20.43 -5.27 -1.93
C GLY A 101 19.49 -4.31 -2.67
N THR A 102 19.87 -3.98 -3.90
CA THR A 102 19.03 -3.22 -4.82
C THR A 102 17.76 -4.01 -5.11
N LYS A 103 16.60 -3.48 -4.71
CA LYS A 103 15.31 -4.11 -4.94
C LYS A 103 15.01 -4.17 -6.43
N ASN A 104 14.67 -5.35 -6.93
CA ASN A 104 14.22 -5.55 -8.30
C ASN A 104 12.79 -6.08 -8.34
N PHE A 105 11.87 -5.21 -8.72
CA PHE A 105 10.46 -5.58 -8.84
C PHE A 105 10.10 -6.13 -10.23
N GLU A 106 11.03 -6.33 -11.16
CA GLU A 106 10.71 -6.92 -12.47
C GLU A 106 10.41 -8.43 -12.36
N ALA A 107 9.41 -8.89 -13.12
CA ALA A 107 9.06 -10.31 -13.19
C ALA A 107 10.19 -11.11 -13.84
N THR A 108 10.62 -12.19 -13.20
CA THR A 108 11.54 -13.17 -13.82
C THR A 108 10.76 -14.20 -14.62
N GLU A 109 11.48 -15.00 -15.41
CA GLU A 109 10.87 -16.14 -16.13
C GLU A 109 10.23 -17.16 -15.16
N GLU A 110 10.81 -17.35 -13.96
CA GLU A 110 10.22 -18.17 -12.89
C GLU A 110 8.89 -17.59 -12.37
N ASP A 111 8.78 -16.27 -12.28
CA ASP A 111 7.56 -15.60 -11.81
C ASP A 111 6.41 -15.77 -12.84
N ARG A 112 6.77 -15.90 -14.12
CA ARG A 112 5.85 -16.05 -15.27
C ARG A 112 5.49 -17.49 -15.57
N GLU A 113 6.20 -18.46 -14.99
CA GLU A 113 5.98 -19.88 -15.26
C GLU A 113 4.53 -20.29 -14.91
N GLY A 114 3.84 -20.85 -15.92
CA GLY A 114 2.47 -21.34 -15.81
C GLY A 114 1.39 -20.26 -15.84
N LEU A 115 1.74 -19.01 -16.13
CA LEU A 115 0.80 -17.90 -16.35
C LEU A 115 0.48 -17.73 -17.84
N GLY A 116 -0.78 -17.41 -18.14
CA GLY A 116 -1.18 -16.97 -19.48
C GLY A 116 -0.62 -15.58 -19.83
N LYS A 117 -0.68 -15.20 -21.11
CA LYS A 117 -0.20 -13.86 -21.58
C LYS A 117 -0.84 -12.69 -20.82
N ASP A 118 -2.16 -12.76 -20.59
CA ASP A 118 -2.88 -11.72 -19.86
C ASP A 118 -2.51 -11.69 -18.37
N GLU A 119 -2.26 -12.87 -17.78
CA GLU A 119 -1.80 -12.98 -16.40
C GLU A 119 -0.38 -12.46 -16.21
N CYS A 120 0.52 -12.69 -17.17
CA CYS A 120 1.86 -12.09 -17.18
C CYS A 120 1.79 -10.56 -17.24
N LYS A 121 0.98 -10.02 -18.16
CA LYS A 121 0.78 -8.57 -18.27
C LYS A 121 0.20 -7.97 -16.99
N LEU A 122 -0.73 -8.70 -16.35
CA LEU A 122 -1.31 -8.30 -15.08
C LEU A 122 -0.26 -8.31 -13.95
N LEU A 123 0.59 -9.34 -13.92
CA LEU A 123 1.68 -9.46 -12.96
C LEU A 123 2.68 -8.30 -13.10
N ASP A 124 3.12 -8.00 -14.32
CA ASP A 124 4.03 -6.89 -14.61
C ASP A 124 3.42 -5.55 -14.12
N THR A 125 2.11 -5.35 -14.33
CA THR A 125 1.41 -4.16 -13.84
C THR A 125 1.41 -4.08 -12.31
N PHE A 126 1.18 -5.19 -11.61
CA PHE A 126 1.15 -5.21 -10.15
C PHE A 126 2.55 -4.96 -9.56
N LEU A 127 3.56 -5.48 -10.23
CA LEU A 127 4.95 -5.31 -9.85
C LEU A 127 5.45 -3.88 -10.10
N GLU A 128 5.00 -3.25 -11.19
CA GLU A 128 5.27 -1.83 -11.44
C GLU A 128 4.64 -0.95 -10.36
N ASP A 129 3.39 -1.23 -9.97
CA ASP A 129 2.72 -0.58 -8.83
C ASP A 129 3.52 -0.72 -7.52
N ALA A 130 4.15 -1.88 -7.30
CA ALA A 130 4.98 -2.15 -6.13
C ALA A 130 6.30 -1.36 -6.20
N ARG A 131 6.94 -1.31 -7.37
CA ARG A 131 8.16 -0.53 -7.62
C ARG A 131 7.93 0.96 -7.34
N LEU A 132 6.82 1.52 -7.85
CA LEU A 132 6.46 2.92 -7.62
C LEU A 132 6.19 3.19 -6.13
N ALA A 133 5.48 2.29 -5.44
CA ALA A 133 5.24 2.41 -4.01
C ALA A 133 6.54 2.39 -3.19
N TYR A 134 7.46 1.47 -3.50
CA TYR A 134 8.75 1.39 -2.84
C TYR A 134 9.65 2.61 -3.14
N LYS A 135 9.61 3.14 -4.37
CA LYS A 135 10.32 4.37 -4.72
C LYS A 135 9.78 5.57 -3.93
N ALA A 136 8.46 5.67 -3.77
CA ALA A 136 7.84 6.70 -2.94
C ALA A 136 8.25 6.57 -1.47
N TYR A 137 8.29 5.34 -0.96
CA TYR A 137 8.81 5.02 0.37
C TYR A 137 10.27 5.46 0.55
N ARG A 138 11.17 5.09 -0.38
CA ARG A 138 12.58 5.51 -0.37
C ARG A 138 12.74 7.02 -0.41
N LYS A 139 12.01 7.71 -1.29
CA LYS A 139 12.05 9.19 -1.35
C LYS A 139 11.59 9.79 -0.02
N ARG A 140 10.64 9.18 0.68
CA ARG A 140 10.28 9.55 2.05
C ARG A 140 11.40 9.28 3.04
N SER A 141 12.00 8.07 3.09
CA SER A 141 13.05 7.78 4.08
C SER A 141 14.26 8.69 3.89
N THR A 142 14.60 9.00 2.63
CA THR A 142 15.66 9.96 2.29
C THR A 142 15.27 11.40 2.67
N LYS A 143 14.03 11.84 2.38
CA LYS A 143 13.50 13.14 2.85
C LYS A 143 13.19 13.16 4.36
N SER A 144 13.19 12.04 5.08
CA SER A 144 12.99 12.03 6.53
C SER A 144 14.23 12.48 7.30
N GLY A 145 15.37 12.62 6.61
CA GLY A 145 16.50 13.45 7.06
C GLY A 145 16.32 14.95 6.76
N PHE A 146 15.23 15.36 6.10
CA PHE A 146 14.98 16.72 5.65
C PHE A 146 13.46 17.00 5.54
N LEU A 147 12.79 17.17 6.69
CA LEU A 147 11.35 17.45 6.76
C LEU A 147 10.95 18.67 5.90
N HIS A 148 10.04 18.50 4.94
CA HIS A 148 8.83 19.35 4.82
C HIS A 148 7.82 18.82 3.78
N ASN A 149 6.56 19.20 4.00
CA ASN A 149 5.32 18.78 3.33
C ASN A 149 5.35 18.76 1.80
N GLU A 150 5.11 17.60 1.19
CA GLU A 150 4.66 17.52 -0.21
C GLU A 150 3.57 16.45 -0.34
N THR A 151 2.35 16.90 -0.63
CA THR A 151 1.25 16.08 -1.13
C THR A 151 1.61 15.53 -2.49
N TRP A 152 1.78 14.22 -2.60
CA TRP A 152 2.06 13.56 -3.87
C TRP A 152 0.80 13.46 -4.72
N ASN A 153 0.78 14.20 -5.84
CA ASN A 153 -0.18 14.01 -6.93
C ASN A 153 0.47 13.17 -8.03
N ALA A 154 -0.17 12.06 -8.40
CA ALA A 154 0.26 11.17 -9.47
C ALA A 154 0.10 11.75 -10.90
N ARG A 155 0.06 13.09 -11.05
CA ARG A 155 -0.08 13.77 -12.35
C ARG A 155 1.24 14.29 -12.93
N ASP A 156 2.32 14.32 -12.17
CA ASP A 156 3.58 14.91 -12.63
C ASP A 156 4.51 13.91 -13.35
N SER A 157 3.94 12.92 -14.04
CA SER A 157 4.71 11.97 -14.88
C SER A 157 4.25 11.96 -16.34
N ALA A 158 3.66 13.07 -16.79
CA ALA A 158 3.38 13.31 -18.19
C ALA A 158 4.01 14.64 -18.64
N VAL A 159 5.34 14.64 -18.75
CA VAL A 159 6.11 15.34 -19.78
C VAL A 159 7.34 14.49 -20.11
#